data_AF-A0A1N7QC59-F1
#
_entry.id   AF-A0A1N7QC59-F1
#
_cell.length_a   1.000
_cell.length_b   1.000
_cell.length_c   1.000
_cell.angle_alpha   90.00
_cell.angle_beta   90.00
_cell.angle_gamma   90.00
#
_symmetry.space_group_name_H-M   'P 1'
#
loop_
_entity.id
_entity.type
_entity.pdbx_description
1 polymer ?
#
loop_
_entity_poly.entity_id
_entity_poly.type
_entity_poly.pdbx_seq_one_letter_code
_entity_poly.pdbx_strand_id
1 'polypeptide(L)'
;MSSSSQTIERVLLQNIEDGDRRKFIAKSNDADSGGGARDLRFRPETEFLPFFRRMFPNKTTKTRKAKGVTSQIEVLSGTVTWHEPTGDKSATMEIWPATYARPNECRIARISEFALDGLIQNDPNGGRSVFMMFQQANRDIWLYFTTETSLLTQNWDPKIKKFAQDWFDDGCKSAFLDLVTKEQYPHG
;
A
#
# COMPACT_ATOMS: atom_id res chain seq x y z
N MET A 1 -21.96 10.81 19.85
CA MET A 1 -22.68 9.53 19.76
C MET A 1 -21.82 8.56 18.96
N SER A 2 -21.54 7.40 19.56
CA SER A 2 -20.89 6.19 19.02
C SER A 2 -19.71 6.33 18.05
N SER A 3 -18.49 6.53 18.56
CA SER A 3 -17.29 6.06 17.86
C SER A 3 -17.14 4.57 18.18
N SER A 4 -17.91 3.72 17.51
CA SER A 4 -17.53 2.32 17.41
C SER A 4 -16.17 2.29 16.70
N SER A 5 -15.08 2.16 17.46
CA SER A 5 -13.75 1.93 16.92
C SER A 5 -13.84 0.63 16.11
N GLN A 6 -14.00 0.77 14.80
CA GLN A 6 -14.18 -0.38 13.92
C GLN A 6 -12.92 -1.25 14.00
N THR A 7 -13.11 -2.53 14.28
CA THR A 7 -12.02 -3.48 14.43
C THR A 7 -11.22 -3.54 13.13
N ILE A 8 -9.91 -3.34 13.22
CA ILE A 8 -8.99 -3.52 12.10
C ILE A 8 -8.78 -5.02 11.88
N GLU A 9 -8.92 -5.49 10.64
CA GLU A 9 -8.70 -6.88 10.25
C GLU A 9 -7.36 -7.11 9.55
N ARG A 10 -6.91 -6.13 8.75
CA ARG A 10 -5.71 -6.26 7.91
C ARG A 10 -4.97 -4.95 7.87
N VAL A 11 -3.65 -5.00 7.90
CA VAL A 11 -2.76 -3.84 7.82
C VAL A 11 -1.64 -4.13 6.84
N LEU A 12 -1.31 -3.17 6.00
CA LEU A 12 -0.16 -3.12 5.12
C LEU A 12 0.65 -1.88 5.48
N LEU A 13 1.96 -2.04 5.63
CA LEU A 13 2.92 -0.97 5.85
C LEU A 13 3.94 -0.95 4.71
N GLN A 14 4.33 0.23 4.28
CA GLN A 14 5.44 0.41 3.36
C GLN A 14 6.24 1.66 3.71
N ASN A 15 7.55 1.50 3.76
CA ASN A 15 8.47 2.62 3.85
C ASN A 15 8.42 3.44 2.55
N ILE A 16 8.23 4.74 2.69
CA ILE A 16 8.22 5.71 1.59
C ILE A 16 9.62 6.30 1.49
N GLU A 17 10.40 5.78 0.55
CA GLU A 17 11.71 6.33 0.20
C GLU A 17 11.57 7.51 -0.78
N ASP A 18 12.63 8.28 -0.98
CA ASP A 18 12.65 9.41 -1.93
C ASP A 18 12.25 9.03 -3.35
N GLY A 19 12.60 7.81 -3.77
CA GLY A 19 12.16 7.24 -5.04
C GLY A 19 10.65 7.04 -5.12
N ASP A 20 10.00 6.71 -4.01
CA ASP A 20 8.54 6.54 -3.94
C ASP A 20 7.83 7.89 -3.85
N ARG A 21 8.36 8.88 -3.13
CA ARG A 21 7.80 10.24 -3.09
C ARG A 21 7.56 10.82 -4.48
N ARG A 22 8.51 10.62 -5.39
CA ARG A 22 8.39 11.06 -6.79
C ARG A 22 7.22 10.41 -7.54
N LYS A 23 6.81 9.19 -7.14
CA LYS A 23 5.66 8.50 -7.74
C LYS A 23 4.33 9.12 -7.33
N PHE A 24 4.22 9.69 -6.13
CA PHE A 24 3.01 10.37 -5.66
C PHE A 24 2.81 11.73 -6.34
N ILE A 25 3.90 12.46 -6.63
CA ILE A 25 3.87 13.84 -7.16
C ILE A 25 3.74 13.87 -8.71
N ALA A 26 3.65 12.70 -9.36
CA ALA A 26 3.68 12.55 -10.82
C ALA A 26 4.89 13.18 -11.55
N LYS A 27 5.92 13.65 -10.81
CA LYS A 27 7.15 14.28 -11.32
C LYS A 27 8.22 13.23 -11.66
N SER A 28 8.17 12.69 -12.89
CA SER A 28 9.31 12.41 -13.80
C SER A 28 8.78 11.77 -15.11
N ASN A 29 9.30 12.05 -16.32
CA ASN A 29 10.70 12.22 -16.73
C ASN A 29 11.00 13.36 -17.73
N ASP A 30 12.26 13.83 -17.68
CA ASP A 30 13.05 14.45 -18.78
C ASP A 30 13.65 13.41 -19.75
N ALA A 31 13.00 12.26 -19.97
CA ALA A 31 13.52 11.21 -20.86
C ALA A 31 12.42 10.34 -21.48
N ASP A 32 12.37 10.34 -22.81
CA ASP A 32 11.45 9.63 -23.72
C ASP A 32 11.59 8.09 -23.74
N SER A 33 12.16 7.47 -22.70
CA SER A 33 12.09 6.01 -22.56
C SER A 33 10.80 5.67 -21.82
N GLY A 34 9.88 4.98 -22.49
CA GLY A 34 8.52 4.63 -22.04
C GLY A 34 8.45 3.81 -20.74
N GLY A 35 8.81 4.41 -19.61
CA GLY A 35 8.71 3.88 -18.27
C GLY A 35 7.73 4.72 -17.45
N GLY A 36 6.42 4.50 -17.63
CA GLY A 36 5.40 5.01 -16.72
C GLY A 36 5.59 4.41 -15.34
N ALA A 37 6.31 5.11 -14.45
CA ALA A 37 6.71 4.61 -13.14
C ALA A 37 5.96 5.36 -12.02
N ARG A 38 4.65 5.13 -11.91
CA ARG A 38 3.78 5.68 -10.84
C ARG A 38 3.13 4.58 -10.01
N ASP A 39 3.75 3.40 -9.99
CA ASP A 39 3.24 2.24 -9.28
C ASP A 39 4.02 2.02 -7.98
N LEU A 40 3.29 1.83 -6.87
CA LEU A 40 3.87 1.40 -5.60
C LEU A 40 3.97 -0.13 -5.63
N ARG A 41 5.18 -0.66 -5.43
CA ARG A 41 5.49 -2.07 -5.70
C ARG A 41 5.77 -2.82 -4.41
N PHE A 42 5.35 -4.09 -4.39
CA PHE A 42 5.40 -4.98 -3.25
C PHE A 42 6.02 -6.32 -3.66
N ARG A 43 6.95 -6.80 -2.83
CA ARG A 43 7.69 -8.04 -3.06
C ARG A 43 7.85 -8.81 -1.75
N PRO A 44 7.83 -10.15 -1.78
CA PRO A 44 7.60 -11.00 -2.95
C PRO A 44 6.10 -11.12 -3.31
N GLU A 45 5.78 -11.25 -4.59
CA GLU A 45 4.38 -11.37 -5.05
C GLU A 45 3.65 -12.55 -4.42
N THR A 46 4.38 -13.65 -4.20
CA THR A 46 3.84 -14.88 -3.59
C THR A 46 3.27 -14.65 -2.20
N GLU A 47 3.71 -13.60 -1.50
CA GLU A 47 3.21 -13.22 -0.17
C GLU A 47 2.15 -12.11 -0.28
N PHE A 48 2.46 -11.05 -1.02
CA PHE A 48 1.61 -9.85 -1.05
C PHE A 48 0.34 -10.01 -1.89
N LEU A 49 0.37 -10.75 -3.00
CA LEU A 49 -0.81 -10.89 -3.84
C LEU A 49 -1.93 -11.71 -3.16
N PRO A 50 -1.66 -12.82 -2.45
CA PRO A 50 -2.66 -13.47 -1.60
C PRO A 50 -3.25 -12.54 -0.54
N PHE A 51 -2.43 -11.73 0.13
CA PHE A 51 -2.92 -10.72 1.07
C PHE A 51 -3.86 -9.72 0.40
N PHE A 52 -3.47 -9.16 -0.75
CA PHE A 52 -4.32 -8.24 -1.50
C PHE A 52 -5.62 -8.88 -1.98
N ARG A 53 -5.62 -10.16 -2.36
CA ARG A 53 -6.83 -10.90 -2.75
C ARG A 53 -7.87 -11.01 -1.63
N ARG A 54 -7.43 -11.03 -0.37
CA ARG A 54 -8.33 -11.04 0.79
C ARG A 54 -8.87 -9.65 1.12
N MET A 55 -8.09 -8.63 0.83
CA MET A 55 -8.43 -7.24 1.12
C MET A 55 -9.36 -6.63 0.06
N PHE A 56 -9.10 -6.88 -1.22
CA PHE A 56 -9.82 -6.29 -2.34
C PHE A 56 -10.97 -7.20 -2.84
N PRO A 57 -12.22 -6.70 -2.86
CA PRO A 57 -13.39 -7.54 -3.14
C PRO A 57 -13.58 -7.90 -4.61
N ASN A 58 -13.08 -7.07 -5.53
CA ASN A 58 -13.36 -7.22 -6.96
C ASN A 58 -12.16 -7.77 -7.72
N LYS A 59 -12.45 -8.54 -8.77
CA LYS A 59 -11.47 -9.05 -9.72
C LYS A 59 -11.94 -8.75 -11.13
N THR A 60 -11.08 -8.15 -11.93
CA THR A 60 -11.37 -7.83 -13.33
C THR A 60 -10.26 -8.36 -14.22
N THR A 61 -10.62 -8.91 -15.37
CA THR A 61 -9.63 -9.30 -16.37
C THR A 61 -9.35 -8.11 -17.28
N LYS A 62 -8.08 -7.74 -17.40
CA LYS A 62 -7.64 -6.65 -18.29
C LYS A 62 -6.70 -7.16 -19.37
N THR A 63 -6.93 -6.67 -20.58
CA THR A 63 -6.00 -6.83 -21.68
C THR A 63 -4.77 -5.97 -21.45
N ARG A 64 -3.59 -6.59 -21.41
CA ARG A 64 -2.30 -5.91 -21.33
C ARG A 64 -1.50 -6.20 -22.59
N LYS A 65 -1.03 -5.13 -23.24
CA LYS A 65 -0.09 -5.22 -24.36
C LYS A 65 1.31 -4.85 -23.88
N ALA A 66 2.26 -5.77 -24.01
CA ALA A 66 3.66 -5.55 -23.65
C ALA A 66 4.58 -6.20 -24.69
N LYS A 67 5.54 -5.45 -25.22
CA LYS A 67 6.47 -5.93 -26.27
C LYS A 67 5.77 -6.64 -27.44
N GLY A 68 4.63 -6.11 -27.89
CA GLY A 68 3.84 -6.68 -28.98
C GLY A 68 2.97 -7.90 -28.60
N VAL A 69 3.17 -8.49 -27.42
CA VAL A 69 2.35 -9.59 -26.91
C VAL A 69 1.14 -9.03 -26.18
N THR A 70 -0.03 -9.56 -26.49
CA THR A 70 -1.28 -9.28 -25.77
C THR A 70 -1.55 -10.42 -24.81
N SER A 71 -1.68 -10.12 -23.52
CA SER A 71 -2.02 -11.09 -22.48
C SER A 71 -3.20 -10.59 -21.66
N GLN A 72 -3.99 -11.52 -21.13
CA GLN A 72 -5.00 -11.19 -20.13
C GLN A 72 -4.36 -11.28 -18.74
N ILE A 73 -4.65 -10.31 -17.87
CA ILE A 73 -4.22 -10.31 -16.48
C ILE A 73 -5.43 -10.13 -15.55
N GLU A 74 -5.41 -10.81 -14.41
CA GLU A 74 -6.35 -10.56 -13.32
C GLU A 74 -5.87 -9.33 -12.54
N VAL A 75 -6.71 -8.30 -12.43
CA VAL A 75 -6.47 -7.08 -11.65
C VAL A 75 -7.48 -7.06 -10.52
N LEU A 76 -6.99 -6.91 -9.29
CA LEU A 76 -7.85 -6.75 -8.11
C LEU A 76 -8.25 -5.28 -8.01
N SER A 77 -9.46 -5.00 -7.55
CA SER A 77 -9.89 -3.62 -7.31
C SER A 77 -10.86 -3.47 -6.14
N GLY A 78 -10.94 -2.25 -5.63
CA GLY A 78 -11.78 -1.90 -4.48
C GLY A 78 -11.73 -0.42 -4.19
N THR A 79 -12.76 0.08 -3.51
CA THR A 79 -12.80 1.46 -3.04
C THR A 79 -11.89 1.61 -1.83
N VAL A 80 -11.05 2.63 -1.86
CA VAL A 80 -10.22 3.04 -0.74
C VAL A 80 -10.57 4.46 -0.35
N THR A 81 -10.44 4.78 0.94
CA THR A 81 -10.79 6.08 1.52
C THR A 81 -9.58 6.66 2.26
N TRP A 82 -9.43 7.99 2.23
CA TRP A 82 -8.44 8.70 3.03
C TRP A 82 -9.01 10.03 3.51
N HIS A 83 -8.41 10.56 4.58
CA HIS A 83 -8.83 11.83 5.15
C HIS A 83 -8.03 12.99 4.54
N GLU A 84 -8.72 14.03 4.09
CA GLU A 84 -8.15 15.32 3.74
C GLU A 84 -8.72 16.42 4.65
N PRO A 85 -8.07 17.59 4.77
CA PRO A 85 -8.61 18.70 5.56
C PRO A 85 -10.03 19.15 5.16
N THR A 86 -10.42 18.89 3.91
CA THR A 86 -11.76 19.24 3.37
C THR A 86 -12.81 18.15 3.60
N GLY A 87 -12.43 17.03 4.21
CA GLY A 87 -13.26 15.84 4.41
C GLY A 87 -12.65 14.59 3.78
N ASP A 88 -13.36 13.48 3.94
CA ASP A 88 -12.91 12.20 3.40
C ASP A 88 -13.03 12.16 1.88
N LYS A 89 -12.05 11.54 1.24
CA LYS A 89 -12.03 11.23 -0.19
C LYS A 89 -12.00 9.73 -0.39
N SER A 90 -12.56 9.28 -1.51
CA SER A 90 -12.49 7.88 -1.91
C SER A 90 -12.24 7.74 -3.40
N ALA A 91 -11.55 6.67 -3.80
CA ALA A 91 -11.32 6.31 -5.19
C ALA A 91 -11.21 4.79 -5.35
N THR A 92 -11.31 4.31 -6.59
CA THR A 92 -11.03 2.90 -6.90
C THR A 92 -9.53 2.69 -7.03
N MET A 93 -8.98 1.80 -6.20
CA MET A 93 -7.60 1.34 -6.29
C MET A 93 -7.52 0.00 -7.03
N GLU A 94 -6.43 -0.17 -7.78
CA GLU A 94 -6.16 -1.39 -8.53
C GLU A 94 -4.83 -2.02 -8.12
N ILE A 95 -4.85 -3.32 -7.86
CA ILE A 95 -3.66 -4.15 -7.64
C ILE A 95 -3.40 -4.97 -8.89
N TRP A 96 -2.25 -4.73 -9.50
CA TRP A 96 -1.81 -5.43 -10.70
C TRP A 96 -0.76 -6.48 -10.34
N PRO A 97 -0.85 -7.69 -10.90
CA PRO A 97 0.12 -8.75 -10.64
C PRO A 97 1.44 -8.48 -11.38
N ALA A 98 2.37 -9.42 -11.20
CA ALA A 98 3.68 -9.45 -11.79
C ALA A 98 3.63 -9.27 -13.30
N THR A 99 4.77 -8.85 -13.82
CA THR A 99 5.00 -8.77 -15.25
C THR A 99 6.18 -9.66 -15.61
N TYR A 100 6.29 -10.06 -16.87
CA TYR A 100 7.48 -10.77 -17.33
C TYR A 100 8.80 -10.06 -16.97
N ALA A 101 8.83 -8.73 -17.02
CA ALA A 101 10.02 -7.94 -16.68
C ALA A 101 10.27 -7.84 -15.16
N ARG A 102 9.26 -8.09 -14.33
CA ARG A 102 9.30 -8.05 -12.86
C ARG A 102 8.41 -9.17 -12.32
N PRO A 103 8.88 -10.44 -12.37
CA PRO A 103 8.05 -11.60 -12.12
C PRO A 103 7.68 -11.81 -10.64
N ASN A 104 8.27 -11.03 -9.73
CA ASN A 104 8.09 -11.17 -8.29
C ASN A 104 7.55 -9.89 -7.63
N GLU A 105 6.92 -9.02 -8.41
CA GLU A 105 6.41 -7.73 -7.91
C GLU A 105 4.97 -7.49 -8.35
N CYS A 106 4.06 -7.54 -7.39
CA CYS A 106 2.73 -6.97 -7.56
C CYS A 106 2.78 -5.46 -7.24
N ARG A 107 1.74 -4.72 -7.64
CA ARG A 107 1.76 -3.27 -7.49
C ARG A 107 0.39 -2.63 -7.33
N ILE A 108 0.32 -1.62 -6.48
CA ILE A 108 -0.74 -0.61 -6.55
C ILE A 108 -0.44 0.25 -7.77
N ALA A 109 -1.33 0.19 -8.75
CA ALA A 109 -1.15 0.92 -10.00
C ALA A 109 -1.52 2.40 -9.83
N ARG A 110 -0.77 3.29 -10.49
CA ARG A 110 -1.14 4.70 -10.71
C ARG A 110 -1.39 5.48 -9.40
N ILE A 111 -0.54 5.30 -8.39
CA ILE A 111 -0.70 5.93 -7.07
C ILE A 111 -0.76 7.46 -7.11
N SER A 112 -0.18 8.09 -8.15
CA SER A 112 -0.28 9.53 -8.37
C SER A 112 -1.70 10.03 -8.61
N GLU A 113 -2.59 9.19 -9.15
CA GLU A 113 -3.98 9.59 -9.47
C GLU A 113 -4.80 9.90 -8.21
N PHE A 114 -4.28 9.52 -7.03
CA PHE A 114 -4.92 9.72 -5.73
C PHE A 114 -4.51 11.06 -5.08
N ALA A 115 -3.55 11.80 -5.63
CA ALA A 115 -3.08 13.09 -5.12
C ALA A 115 -2.72 13.09 -3.61
N LEU A 116 -2.10 12.00 -3.14
CA LEU A 116 -1.79 11.77 -1.72
C LEU A 116 -0.46 12.39 -1.26
N ASP A 117 0.27 13.07 -2.15
CA ASP A 117 1.63 13.55 -1.87
C ASP A 117 1.68 14.54 -0.69
N GLY A 118 0.67 15.40 -0.57
CA GLY A 118 0.54 16.34 0.54
C GLY A 118 0.28 15.68 1.90
N LEU A 119 -0.07 14.39 1.93
CA LEU A 119 -0.32 13.64 3.16
C LEU A 119 0.93 12.93 3.69
N ILE A 120 2.00 12.83 2.89
CA ILE A 120 3.22 12.12 3.28
C ILE A 120 3.91 12.88 4.41
N GLN A 121 4.03 12.24 5.57
CA GLN A 121 4.70 12.79 6.74
C GLN A 121 6.20 12.47 6.70
N ASN A 122 7.04 13.44 7.08
CA ASN A 122 8.44 13.19 7.37
C ASN A 122 8.57 12.80 8.83
N ASP A 123 9.39 11.79 9.12
CA ASP A 123 9.64 11.41 10.50
C ASP A 123 10.42 12.51 11.23
N PRO A 124 9.96 12.97 12.41
CA PRO A 124 10.60 14.08 13.12
C PRO A 124 12.01 13.75 13.63
N ASN A 125 12.36 12.46 13.77
CA ASN A 125 13.66 12.01 14.25
C ASN A 125 14.55 11.44 13.12
N GLY A 126 14.16 11.65 11.85
CA GLY A 126 14.88 11.11 10.71
C GLY A 126 14.65 9.61 10.46
N GLY A 127 13.65 9.01 11.11
CA GLY A 127 13.21 7.64 10.85
C GLY A 127 12.39 7.49 9.55
N ARG A 128 11.70 6.35 9.41
CA ARG A 128 10.93 6.03 8.21
C ARG A 128 9.63 6.83 8.11
N SER A 129 9.30 7.23 6.88
CA SER A 129 7.98 7.72 6.50
C SER A 129 7.15 6.54 6.02
N VAL A 130 5.93 6.38 6.51
CA VAL A 130 5.18 5.13 6.35
C VAL A 130 3.86 5.38 5.64
N PHE A 131 3.68 4.69 4.51
CA PHE A 131 2.38 4.45 3.91
C PHE A 131 1.72 3.28 4.65
N MET A 132 0.52 3.51 5.16
CA MET A 132 -0.30 2.51 5.82
C MET A 132 -1.60 2.33 5.05
N MET A 133 -1.98 1.09 4.79
CA MET A 133 -3.29 0.75 4.26
C MET A 133 -3.92 -0.30 5.17
N PHE A 134 -5.15 -0.11 5.62
CA PHE A 134 -5.81 -1.05 6.53
C PHE A 134 -7.26 -1.32 6.15
N GLN A 135 -7.72 -2.53 6.43
CA GLN A 135 -9.12 -2.94 6.25
C GLN A 135 -9.80 -3.07 7.60
N GLN A 136 -10.99 -2.50 7.71
CA GLN A 136 -11.87 -2.65 8.86
C GLN A 136 -12.85 -3.83 8.67
N ALA A 137 -13.44 -4.32 9.76
CA ALA A 137 -14.39 -5.44 9.75
C ALA A 137 -15.62 -5.23 8.84
N ASN A 138 -15.99 -3.97 8.59
CA ASN A 138 -17.05 -3.60 7.64
C ASN A 138 -16.60 -3.64 6.16
N ARG A 139 -15.37 -4.09 5.89
CA ARG A 139 -14.69 -4.16 4.58
C ARG A 139 -14.17 -2.85 4.03
N ASP A 140 -14.35 -1.73 4.72
CA ASP A 140 -13.78 -0.45 4.29
C ASP A 140 -12.25 -0.52 4.31
N ILE A 141 -11.65 0.04 3.27
CA ILE A 141 -10.20 0.13 3.12
C ILE A 141 -9.81 1.58 3.27
N TRP A 142 -8.88 1.84 4.20
CA TRP A 142 -8.38 3.17 4.49
C TRP A 142 -6.90 3.29 4.14
N LEU A 143 -6.54 4.44 3.58
CA LEU A 143 -5.15 4.86 3.38
C LEU A 143 -4.79 5.88 4.45
N TYR A 144 -3.59 5.76 4.99
CA TYR A 144 -3.06 6.65 6.01
C TYR A 144 -1.56 6.82 5.84
N PHE A 145 -1.05 7.98 6.27
CA PHE A 145 0.38 8.27 6.29
C PHE A 145 0.79 8.56 7.72
N THR A 146 1.87 7.94 8.14
CA THR A 146 2.42 8.06 9.49
C THR A 146 3.94 7.95 9.44
N THR A 147 4.58 7.83 10.59
CA THR A 147 6.03 7.75 10.70
C THR A 147 6.43 6.67 11.71
N GLU A 148 7.68 6.24 11.63
CA GLU A 148 8.29 5.32 12.59
C GLU A 148 8.14 5.81 14.04
N THR A 149 8.47 7.07 14.28
CA THR A 149 8.30 7.70 15.60
C THR A 149 6.86 7.61 16.09
N SER A 150 5.87 7.91 15.23
CA SER A 150 4.45 7.81 15.62
C SER A 150 4.09 6.36 15.98
N LEU A 151 4.40 5.40 15.12
CA LEU A 151 4.07 3.98 15.32
C LEU A 151 4.65 3.42 16.62
N LEU A 152 5.86 3.84 17.00
CA LEU A 152 6.53 3.36 18.21
C LEU A 152 6.08 4.10 19.48
N THR A 153 5.85 5.40 19.41
CA THR A 153 5.68 6.24 20.62
C THR A 153 4.24 6.60 20.93
N GLN A 154 3.34 6.67 19.93
CA GLN A 154 1.96 7.13 20.13
C GLN A 154 1.01 5.98 20.51
N ASN A 155 -0.25 6.31 20.78
CA ASN A 155 -1.27 5.36 21.24
C ASN A 155 -1.89 4.54 20.11
N TRP A 156 -1.06 3.79 19.39
CA TRP A 156 -1.50 2.80 18.41
C TRP A 156 -1.98 1.52 19.09
N ASP A 157 -2.80 0.73 18.38
CA ASP A 157 -3.14 -0.62 18.83
C ASP A 157 -1.86 -1.42 19.16
N PRO A 158 -1.78 -2.08 20.33
CA PRO A 158 -0.56 -2.76 20.76
C PRO A 158 -0.05 -3.82 19.78
N LYS A 159 -0.94 -4.51 19.04
CA LYS A 159 -0.53 -5.51 18.05
C LYS A 159 0.08 -4.83 16.83
N ILE A 160 -0.51 -3.72 16.37
CA ILE A 160 0.04 -2.94 15.25
C ILE A 160 1.39 -2.34 15.64
N LYS A 161 1.52 -1.82 16.85
CA LYS A 161 2.79 -1.29 17.36
C LYS A 161 3.88 -2.35 17.41
N LYS A 162 3.58 -3.53 17.97
CA LYS A 162 4.53 -4.64 18.04
C LYS A 162 4.95 -5.09 16.63
N PHE A 163 3.98 -5.27 15.73
CA PHE A 163 4.25 -5.63 14.34
C PHE A 163 5.11 -4.59 13.61
N ALA A 164 4.83 -3.29 13.81
CA ALA A 164 5.63 -2.22 13.21
C ALA A 164 7.08 -2.26 13.72
N GLN A 165 7.29 -2.47 15.03
CA GLN A 165 8.63 -2.64 15.61
C GLN A 165 9.38 -3.81 14.94
N ASP A 166 8.75 -4.97 14.84
CA ASP A 166 9.36 -6.16 14.23
C ASP A 166 9.71 -5.92 12.75
N TRP A 167 8.84 -5.21 12.02
CA TRP A 167 9.11 -4.79 10.65
C TRP A 167 10.27 -3.78 10.55
N PHE A 168 10.37 -2.84 11.49
CA PHE A 168 11.49 -1.90 11.51
C PHE A 168 12.81 -2.63 11.71
N ASP A 169 12.85 -3.58 12.64
CA ASP A 169 14.02 -4.40 12.96
C ASP A 169 14.43 -5.33 11.80
N ASP A 170 13.47 -5.93 11.08
CA ASP A 170 13.72 -6.75 9.90
C ASP A 170 14.31 -5.95 8.73
N GLY A 171 13.88 -4.70 8.56
CA GLY A 171 14.42 -3.80 7.55
C GLY A 171 13.89 -4.00 6.13
N CYS A 172 12.94 -4.92 5.90
CA CYS A 172 12.29 -5.01 4.60
C CYS A 172 11.46 -3.75 4.28
N LYS A 173 11.23 -3.51 2.98
CA LYS A 173 10.57 -2.28 2.50
C LYS A 173 9.07 -2.21 2.80
N SER A 174 8.41 -3.37 2.85
CA SER A 174 6.96 -3.49 2.98
C SER A 174 6.63 -4.68 3.86
N ALA A 175 5.53 -4.58 4.59
CA ALA A 175 5.08 -5.59 5.53
C ALA A 175 3.56 -5.64 5.56
N PHE A 176 2.97 -6.79 5.89
CA PHE A 176 1.54 -6.88 6.19
C PHE A 176 1.28 -7.72 7.44
N LEU A 177 0.13 -7.46 8.07
CA LEU A 177 -0.43 -8.24 9.16
C LEU A 177 -1.92 -8.49 8.86
N ASP A 178 -2.31 -9.75 8.76
CA ASP A 178 -3.70 -10.18 8.63
C ASP A 178 -4.15 -10.76 9.98
N LEU A 179 -4.90 -9.97 10.76
CA LEU A 179 -5.36 -10.32 12.10
C LEU A 179 -6.41 -11.43 12.10
N VAL A 180 -7.05 -11.69 10.95
CA VAL A 180 -8.07 -12.73 10.79
C VAL A 180 -7.41 -14.10 10.59
N THR A 181 -6.44 -14.17 9.68
CA THR A 181 -5.72 -15.43 9.36
C THR A 181 -4.49 -15.66 10.24
N LYS A 182 -4.02 -14.60 10.92
CA LYS A 182 -2.76 -14.55 11.67
C LYS A 182 -1.51 -14.66 10.79
N GLU A 183 -1.65 -14.49 9.49
CA GLU A 183 -0.53 -14.38 8.56
C GLU A 183 0.11 -13.00 8.68
N GLN A 184 1.44 -12.94 8.55
CA GLN A 184 2.19 -11.70 8.49
C GLN A 184 3.38 -11.85 7.55
N TYR A 185 3.86 -10.72 7.04
CA TYR A 185 5.15 -10.61 6.37
C TYR A 185 5.82 -9.34 6.88
N PRO A 186 7.13 -9.34 7.22
CA PRO A 186 8.03 -10.49 7.23
C PRO A 186 7.58 -11.55 8.25
N HIS A 187 7.98 -12.80 8.02
CA HIS A 187 7.66 -13.92 8.92
C HIS A 187 8.54 -13.78 10.18
N GLY A 188 8.03 -13.06 11.18
CA GLY A 188 8.66 -12.93 12.51
C GLY A 188 8.74 -14.23 13.29
#